data_AF-A0A7K9D0F2-F1
#
_entry.id   AF-A0A7K9D0F2-F1
#
_cell.length_a   1.000
_cell.length_b   1.000
_cell.length_c   1.000
_cell.angle_alpha   90.00
_cell.angle_beta   90.00
_cell.angle_gamma   90.00
#
_symmetry.space_group_name_H-M   'P 1'
#
loop_
_entity.id
_entity.type
_entity.pdbx_description
1 polymer ?
#
loop_
_entity_poly.entity_id
_entity_poly.type
_entity_poly.pdbx_seq_one_letter_code
_entity_poly.pdbx_strand_id
1 'polypeptide(L)' 'NLPWRSNAVTERISHNQVKTSSGNIYLLQGNMDATSMSEEGFPYRFIRRFTYGFSRKWKEYVEEFLMERRR' A
#
# COMPACT_ATOMS: atom_id res chain seq x y z
N ASN A 1 7.22 -4.63 -25.26
CA ASN A 1 6.89 -3.88 -24.04
C ASN A 1 5.55 -4.34 -23.49
N LEU A 2 5.54 -5.06 -22.37
CA LEU A 2 4.30 -5.31 -21.63
C LEU A 2 3.91 -4.00 -20.93
N PRO A 3 2.71 -3.45 -21.14
CA PRO A 3 2.27 -2.28 -20.39
C PRO A 3 2.21 -2.63 -18.91
N TRP A 4 2.76 -1.76 -18.07
CA TRP A 4 2.67 -1.88 -16.62
C TRP A 4 1.18 -1.91 -16.25
N ARG A 5 0.72 -3.01 -15.64
CA ARG A 5 -0.66 -3.16 -15.18
C ARG A 5 -0.65 -3.27 -13.66
N SER A 6 -1.04 -2.20 -12.98
CA SER A 6 -1.35 -2.23 -11.55
C SER A 6 -2.77 -2.75 -11.35
N ASN A 7 -2.93 -3.79 -10.55
CA ASN A 7 -4.25 -4.21 -10.06
C ASN A 7 -4.40 -3.75 -8.62
N ALA A 8 -5.63 -3.37 -8.22
CA ALA A 8 -5.90 -2.97 -6.86
C ALA A 8 -5.65 -4.14 -5.89
N VAL A 9 -4.97 -3.86 -4.77
CA VAL A 9 -4.89 -4.79 -3.64
C VAL A 9 -6.28 -4.89 -3.01
N THR A 10 -6.80 -6.10 -2.85
CA THR A 10 -8.15 -6.36 -2.33
C THR A 10 -8.13 -7.06 -0.97
N GLU A 11 -7.16 -7.94 -0.77
CA GLU A 11 -7.05 -8.78 0.44
C GLU A 11 -5.62 -8.81 0.99
N ARG A 12 -5.52 -8.90 2.31
CA ARG A 12 -4.28 -9.12 3.05
C ARG A 12 -4.23 -10.58 3.50
N ILE A 13 -3.24 -11.34 3.03
CA ILE A 13 -2.98 -12.72 3.49
C ILE A 13 -2.08 -12.67 4.73
N SER A 14 -0.98 -11.92 4.65
CA SER A 14 -0.06 -11.64 5.77
C SER A 14 0.40 -10.17 5.70
N HIS A 15 1.31 -9.74 6.57
CA HIS A 15 1.80 -8.35 6.53
C HIS A 15 2.56 -8.06 5.23
N ASN A 16 3.25 -9.05 4.67
CA ASN A 16 4.03 -8.93 3.45
C ASN A 16 3.41 -9.69 2.26
N GLN A 17 2.16 -10.14 2.37
CA GLN A 17 1.51 -10.91 1.31
C GLN A 17 0.09 -10.40 1.04
N VAL A 18 -0.15 -9.99 -0.19
CA VAL A 18 -1.40 -9.35 -0.61
C VAL A 18 -1.94 -9.98 -1.89
N LYS A 19 -3.26 -10.00 -2.02
CA LYS A 19 -3.96 -10.46 -3.22
C LYS A 19 -4.57 -9.27 -3.95
N THR A 20 -4.49 -9.31 -5.27
CA THR A 20 -5.05 -8.28 -6.14
C THR A 20 -6.41 -8.68 -6.71
N SER A 21 -7.13 -7.73 -7.30
CA SER A 21 -8.44 -7.95 -7.92
C SER A 21 -8.44 -8.98 -9.05
N SER A 22 -7.30 -9.21 -9.71
CA SER A 22 -7.13 -10.27 -10.72
C SER A 22 -6.84 -11.65 -10.14
N GLY A 23 -6.76 -11.77 -8.81
CA GLY A 23 -6.46 -13.02 -8.11
C GLY A 23 -4.97 -13.27 -7.86
N ASN A 24 -4.06 -12.48 -8.45
CA ASN A 24 -2.63 -12.63 -8.24
C ASN A 24 -2.24 -12.31 -6.79
N ILE A 25 -1.37 -13.15 -6.23
CA ILE A 25 -0.79 -12.98 -4.90
C ILE A 25 0.65 -12.50 -5.02
N TYR A 26 0.96 -11.39 -4.36
CA TYR A 26 2.29 -10.81 -4.33
C TYR A 26 2.91 -10.98 -2.94
N LEU A 27 4.18 -11.38 -2.92
CA LEU A 27 5.03 -11.38 -1.74
C LEU A 27 5.93 -10.14 -1.79
N LEU A 28 5.75 -9.25 -0.84
CA LEU A 28 6.51 -8.00 -0.70
C LEU A 28 7.80 -8.30 0.06
N GLN A 29 8.92 -7.87 -0.50
CA GLN A 29 10.26 -8.10 0.06
C GLN A 29 10.87 -6.78 0.49
N GLY A 30 11.49 -6.78 1.67
CA GLY A 30 12.07 -5.59 2.28
C GLY A 30 11.04 -4.65 2.93
N ASN A 31 11.54 -3.53 3.42
CA ASN A 31 10.71 -2.47 4.01
C ASN A 31 10.17 -1.55 2.91
N MET A 32 9.09 -0.83 3.22
CA MET A 32 8.60 0.23 2.34
C MET A 32 9.70 1.27 2.10
N ASP A 33 9.88 1.66 0.83
CA ASP A 33 10.72 2.79 0.46
C ASP A 33 10.06 4.10 0.90
N ALA A 34 10.39 4.52 2.12
CA ALA A 34 9.85 5.74 2.69
C ALA A 34 10.35 7.00 1.97
N THR A 35 11.52 6.94 1.32
CA THR A 35 12.09 8.06 0.58
C THR A 35 11.26 8.33 -0.66
N SER A 36 11.08 7.33 -1.52
CA SER A 36 10.26 7.48 -2.73
C SER A 36 8.81 7.85 -2.40
N MET A 37 8.22 7.25 -1.35
CA MET A 37 6.86 7.63 -0.93
C MET A 37 6.76 9.09 -0.45
N SER A 38 7.80 9.61 0.21
CA SER A 38 7.84 11.01 0.63
C SER A 38 7.98 11.95 -0.58
N GLU A 39 8.80 11.59 -1.57
CA GLU A 39 8.99 12.35 -2.81
C GLU A 39 7.70 12.41 -3.63
N GLU A 40 6.88 11.34 -3.61
CA GLU A 40 5.53 11.29 -4.19
C GLU A 40 4.48 12.07 -3.37
N GLY A 41 4.87 12.71 -2.27
CA GLY A 41 4.01 13.58 -1.48
C GLY A 41 3.08 12.86 -0.50
N PHE A 42 3.40 11.62 -0.12
CA PHE A 42 2.67 10.93 0.95
C PHE A 42 3.08 11.48 2.33
N PRO A 43 2.12 11.76 3.24
CA PRO A 43 2.45 12.21 4.59
C PRO A 43 3.24 11.15 5.36
N TYR A 44 4.24 11.57 6.13
CA TYR A 44 5.06 10.69 6.95
C TYR A 44 4.24 9.74 7.85
N ARG A 45 3.15 10.24 8.44
CA ARG A 45 2.24 9.43 9.26
C ARG A 45 1.59 8.28 8.48
N PHE A 46 1.26 8.51 7.21
CA PHE A 46 0.72 7.48 6.33
C PHE A 46 1.79 6.44 5.99
N ILE A 47 2.98 6.89 5.56
CA ILE A 47 4.11 6.02 5.19
C ILE A 47 4.48 5.06 6.33
N ARG A 48 4.59 5.58 7.56
CA ARG A 48 4.94 4.78 8.75
C ARG A 48 3.98 3.64 9.06
N ARG A 49 2.74 3.70 8.60
CA ARG A 49 1.74 2.62 8.78
C ARG A 49 2.03 1.40 7.90
N PHE A 50 2.90 1.55 6.91
CA PHE A 50 3.25 0.51 5.93
C PHE A 50 4.74 0.13 5.93
N THR A 51 5.54 0.65 6.86
CA THR A 51 7.00 0.37 6.93
C THR A 51 7.33 -1.12 6.84
N TYR A 52 6.53 -1.96 7.51
CA TYR A 52 6.68 -3.42 7.53
C TYR A 52 5.57 -4.14 6.73
N GLY A 53 5.02 -3.48 5.72
CA GLY A 53 3.93 -3.99 4.89
C GLY A 53 2.52 -3.65 5.41
N PHE A 54 1.53 -4.42 4.96
CA PHE A 54 0.11 -4.16 5.18
C PHE A 54 -0.33 -4.62 6.59
N SER A 55 -0.67 -3.67 7.45
CA SER A 55 -1.30 -3.98 8.75
C SER A 55 -2.71 -4.55 8.58
N ARG A 56 -3.33 -5.10 9.63
CA ARG A 56 -4.75 -5.54 9.57
C ARG A 56 -5.72 -4.39 9.27
N LYS A 57 -5.34 -3.15 9.62
CA LYS A 57 -6.12 -1.92 9.48
C LYS A 57 -5.78 -1.12 8.21
N TRP A 58 -5.03 -1.71 7.27
CA TRP A 58 -4.51 -0.97 6.12
C TRP A 58 -5.61 -0.25 5.30
N LYS A 59 -6.81 -0.84 5.21
CA LYS A 59 -7.95 -0.23 4.51
C LYS A 59 -8.43 1.04 5.22
N GLU A 60 -8.54 1.00 6.54
CA GLU A 60 -8.89 2.17 7.36
C GLU A 60 -7.86 3.29 7.17
N TYR A 61 -6.57 2.96 7.14
CA TYR A 61 -5.51 3.94 6.94
C TYR A 61 -5.52 4.58 5.56
N VAL A 62 -5.86 3.81 4.50
CA VAL A 62 -6.05 4.34 3.15
C VAL A 62 -7.29 5.23 3.10
N GLU A 63 -8.38 4.80 3.72
CA GLU A 63 -9.63 5.57 3.76
C GLU A 63 -9.45 6.91 4.49
N GLU A 64 -8.82 6.90 5.68
CA GLU A 64 -8.47 8.11 6.43
C GLU A 64 -7.63 9.07 5.58
N PHE A 65 -6.58 8.57 4.92
CA PHE A 65 -5.74 9.38 4.02
C PHE A 65 -6.55 9.99 2.87
N LEU A 66 -7.44 9.22 2.24
CA LEU A 66 -8.30 9.73 1.15
C LEU A 66 -9.30 10.77 1.66
N MET A 67 -9.83 10.63 2.86
CA MET A 67 -10.71 11.61 3.49
C MET A 67 -9.97 12.92 3.80
N GLU A 68 -8.73 12.84 4.29
CA GLU A 68 -7.89 14.02 4.53
C GLU A 68 -7.60 14.80 3.24
N ARG A 69 -7.41 14.11 2.10
CA ARG A 69 -7.15 14.76 0.81
C ARG A 69 -8.37 15.37 0.12
N ARG A 70 -9.58 15.05 0.60
CA ARG A 70 -10.84 15.62 0.07
C ARG A 70 -11.25 16.92 0.77
N ARG A 71 -10.58 17.28 1.87
CA ARG A 71 -10.73 18.55 2.58
C ARG A 71 -9.87 19.62 1.93
#